data_AF-A0A6N8VUA0-F1
#
_entry.id   AF-A0A6N8VUA0-F1
#
_cell.length_a   1.000
_cell.length_b   1.000
_cell.length_c   1.000
_cell.angle_alpha   90.00
_cell.angle_beta   90.00
_cell.angle_gamma   90.00
#
_symmetry.space_group_name_H-M   'P 1'
#
loop_
_entity.id
_entity.type
_entity.pdbx_description
1 polymer ?
#
loop_
_entity_poly.entity_id
_entity_poly.type
_entity_poly.pdbx_seq_one_letter_code
_entity_poly.pdbx_strand_id
1 'polypeptide(L)' 'MQQVLQSEITAKRKTYRLCLPPDAGALRAALYNNKRVVKDRYVPNQGWLLELSLEQTDIRKLELESFS' A
#
# COMPACT_ATOMS: atom_id res chain seq x y z
N MET A 1 -16.10 11.52 27.00
CA MET A 1 -14.63 11.48 26.82
C MET A 1 -14.22 10.23 26.03
N GLN A 2 -14.56 10.14 24.74
CA GLN A 2 -14.25 8.95 23.90
C GLN A 2 -13.68 9.31 22.51
N GLN A 3 -13.35 10.59 22.25
CA GLN A 3 -12.99 11.05 20.89
C GLN A 3 -11.49 11.33 20.67
N VAL A 4 -10.60 11.07 21.65
CA VAL A 4 -9.17 11.40 21.51
C VAL A 4 -8.33 10.20 21.03
N LEU A 5 -8.77 8.96 21.28
CA LEU A 5 -8.02 7.74 20.91
C LEU A 5 -8.00 7.44 19.41
N GLN A 6 -8.94 7.97 18.61
CA GLN A 6 -8.91 7.78 17.16
C GLN A 6 -7.94 8.73 16.45
N SER A 7 -7.66 9.91 17.01
CA SER A 7 -6.83 10.92 16.36
C SER A 7 -5.34 10.59 16.42
N GLU A 8 -4.87 9.94 17.47
CA GLU A 8 -3.45 9.52 17.56
C GLU A 8 -3.14 8.28 16.70
N ILE A 9 -4.12 7.41 16.48
CA ILE A 9 -3.99 6.25 15.58
C ILE A 9 -4.04 6.68 14.09
N THR A 10 -4.66 7.83 13.79
CA THR A 10 -4.87 8.32 12.42
C THR A 10 -3.63 9.01 11.82
N ALA A 11 -2.65 9.42 12.64
CA ALA A 11 -1.57 10.30 12.22
C ALA A 11 -0.41 9.67 11.44
N LYS A 12 -0.37 8.34 11.22
CA LYS A 12 0.78 7.65 10.60
C LYS A 12 0.47 6.84 9.35
N ARG A 13 -0.67 7.08 8.70
CA ARG A 13 -0.95 6.50 7.37
C ARG A 13 -0.37 7.39 6.28
N LYS A 14 0.65 6.90 5.59
CA LYS A 14 1.22 7.57 4.41
C LYS A 14 0.76 6.85 3.15
N THR A 15 0.52 7.61 2.10
CA THR A 15 0.17 7.07 0.78
C THR A 15 1.44 6.77 0.01
N TYR A 16 1.59 5.52 -0.41
CA TYR A 16 2.69 5.04 -1.23
C TYR A 16 2.19 4.69 -2.62
N ARG A 17 2.99 4.99 -3.64
CA ARG A 17 2.70 4.59 -5.02
C ARG A 17 3.62 3.44 -5.40
N LEU A 18 3.03 2.36 -5.87
CA LEU A 18 3.73 1.15 -6.25
C LEU A 18 3.41 0.85 -7.71
N CYS A 19 4.46 0.73 -8.53
CA CYS A 19 4.33 0.35 -9.92
C CYS A 19 4.50 -1.16 -10.02
N LEU A 20 3.48 -1.83 -10.54
CA LEU A 20 3.48 -3.25 -10.84
C LEU A 20 3.56 -3.47 -12.35
N PRO A 21 4.30 -4.47 -12.83
CA PRO A 21 4.27 -4.83 -14.23
C PRO A 21 2.88 -5.35 -14.65
N PRO A 22 2.54 -5.32 -15.94
CA PRO A 22 1.22 -5.73 -16.45
C PRO A 22 0.86 -7.18 -16.10
N ASP A 23 1.86 -8.05 -15.94
CA ASP A 23 1.70 -9.47 -15.59
C ASP A 23 1.57 -9.75 -14.08
N ALA A 24 1.76 -8.73 -13.23
CA ALA A 24 1.75 -8.89 -11.76
C ALA A 24 0.33 -8.98 -11.15
N GLY A 25 -0.59 -9.68 -11.81
CA GLY A 25 -1.97 -9.87 -11.34
C GLY A 25 -2.05 -10.55 -9.97
N ALA A 26 -1.18 -11.55 -9.72
CA ALA A 26 -1.12 -12.25 -8.44
C ALA A 26 -0.64 -11.34 -7.30
N LEU A 27 0.42 -10.56 -7.53
CA LEU A 27 0.94 -9.59 -6.55
C LEU A 27 -0.08 -8.47 -6.30
N ARG A 28 -0.80 -8.03 -7.34
CA ARG A 28 -1.91 -7.08 -7.21
C ARG A 28 -2.98 -7.62 -6.28
N ALA A 29 -3.44 -8.86 -6.49
CA ALA A 29 -4.45 -9.50 -5.64
C ALA A 29 -3.97 -9.63 -4.19
N ALA A 30 -2.70 -10.00 -3.98
CA ALA A 30 -2.11 -10.06 -2.63
C ALA A 30 -2.09 -8.69 -1.94
N LEU A 31 -1.81 -7.61 -2.68
CA LEU A 31 -1.86 -6.24 -2.15
C LEU A 31 -3.30 -5.81 -1.81
N TYR A 32 -4.30 -6.15 -2.62
CA TYR A 32 -5.70 -5.89 -2.27
C TYR A 32 -6.15 -6.67 -1.03
N ASN A 33 -5.64 -7.89 -0.83
CA ASN A 33 -6.06 -8.74 0.28
C ASN A 33 -5.37 -8.37 1.60
N ASN A 34 -4.08 -8.02 1.55
CA ASN A 34 -3.27 -7.78 2.75
C ASN A 34 -3.12 -6.30 3.10
N LYS A 35 -3.27 -5.39 2.13
CA LYS A 35 -3.00 -3.96 2.28
C LYS A 35 -4.18 -3.12 1.83
N ARG A 36 -4.23 -1.88 2.29
CA ARG A 36 -5.30 -0.94 1.94
C ARG A 36 -4.95 -0.22 0.63
N VAL A 37 -5.34 -0.80 -0.49
CA VAL A 37 -5.30 -0.13 -1.80
C VAL A 37 -6.34 0.99 -1.81
N VAL A 38 -5.90 2.22 -2.02
CA VAL A 38 -6.77 3.42 -2.13
C VAL A 38 -7.15 3.68 -3.57
N LYS A 39 -6.20 3.43 -4.49
CA LYS A 39 -6.39 3.68 -5.91
C LYS A 39 -5.58 2.69 -6.72
N ASP A 40 -6.13 2.26 -7.83
CA ASP A 40 -5.39 1.58 -8.88
C ASP A 40 -5.67 2.24 -10.24
N ARG A 41 -4.66 2.23 -11.10
CA ARG A 41 -4.80 2.67 -12.49
C ARG A 41 -3.87 1.87 -13.36
N TYR A 42 -4.38 1.41 -14.50
CA TYR A 42 -3.54 0.87 -15.56
C TYR A 42 -2.95 2.00 -16.39
N VAL A 43 -1.63 1.99 -16.55
CA VAL A 43 -0.87 2.93 -17.38
C VAL A 43 -0.22 2.15 -18.52
N PRO A 44 -0.62 2.37 -19.78
CA PRO A 44 -0.01 1.68 -20.91
C PRO A 44 1.50 1.97 -20.94
N ASN A 45 2.31 0.94 -21.22
CA ASN A 45 3.78 0.92 -21.17
C ASN A 45 4.45 0.99 -19.79
N GLN A 46 3.73 1.31 -18.71
CA GLN A 46 4.28 1.31 -17.34
C GLN A 46 3.71 0.19 -16.46
N GLY A 47 2.53 -0.34 -16.81
CA GLY A 47 1.84 -1.37 -16.04
C GLY A 47 0.81 -0.78 -15.08
N TRP A 48 0.62 -1.42 -13.94
CA TRP A 48 -0.35 -1.01 -12.93
C TRP A 48 0.28 -0.06 -11.91
N LEU A 49 -0.30 1.11 -11.76
CA LEU A 49 0.03 2.04 -10.69
C LEU A 49 -0.97 1.86 -9.54
N LEU A 50 -0.51 1.43 -8.37
CA LEU A 50 -1.32 1.29 -7.17
C LEU A 50 -0.91 2.33 -6.13
N GLU A 51 -1.89 3.05 -5.59
CA GLU A 51 -1.72 3.89 -4.41
C GLU A 51 -2.21 3.12 -3.17
N LEU A 52 -1.28 2.79 -2.29
CA LEU A 52 -1.51 2.06 -1.04
C LEU A 52 -1.46 3.04 0.12
N SER A 53 -2.45 3.00 1.03
CA SER A 53 -2.35 3.68 2.31
C SER A 53 -1.76 2.72 3.32
N LEU A 54 -0.48 2.93 3.66
CA LEU A 54 0.27 2.07 4.57
C LEU A 54 0.57 2.83 5.85
N GLU A 55 0.56 2.09 6.95
CA GLU A 55 1.08 2.58 8.22
C GLU A 55 2.60 2.43 8.24
N GLN A 56 3.30 3.28 8.99
CA GLN A 56 4.77 3.27 9.05
C GLN A 56 5.35 1.89 9.42
N THR A 57 4.61 1.10 10.19
CA THR A 57 4.96 -0.28 10.57
C THR A 57 4.91 -1.26 9.39
N ASP A 58 3.97 -1.08 8.45
CA ASP A 58 3.84 -1.91 7.26
C ASP A 58 4.98 -1.69 6.27
N ILE A 59 5.48 -0.44 6.17
CA ILE A 59 6.63 -0.11 5.32
C ILE A 59 7.86 -0.88 5.77
N ARG A 60 8.13 -0.91 7.09
CA ARG A 60 9.28 -1.64 7.63
C ARG A 60 9.25 -3.12 7.27
N LYS A 61 8.07 -3.74 7.19
CA LYS A 61 7.93 -5.13 6.74
C LYS A 61 8.22 -5.27 5.24
N LEU A 62 7.65 -4.39 4.41
CA LEU A 62 7.88 -4.37 2.95
C LEU A 62 9.35 -4.13 2.57
N GLU A 63 10.06 -3.25 3.30
CA GLU A 63 11.49 -3.05 3.12
C GLU A 63 12.28 -4.30 3.52
N LEU A 64 12.01 -4.90 4.69
CA LEU A 64 12.75 -6.09 5.13
C LEU A 64 12.61 -7.29 4.18
N GLU A 65 11.44 -7.50 3.59
CA GLU A 65 11.19 -8.62 2.67
C GLU A 65 11.81 -8.41 1.28
N SER A 66 12.20 -7.19 0.91
CA SER A 66 12.86 -6.90 -0.38
C SER A 66 14.38 -7.08 -0.36
N PHE A 67 14.97 -7.35 0.83
CA PHE A 67 16.42 -7.50 1.03
C PHE A 67 16.85 -8.92 1.44
N SER A 68 16.03 -9.95 1.23
CA SER A 68 16.42 -11.36 1.43
C SER A 68 16.46 -12.14 0.12
#